data_AF-A0A645ASG3-F1
#
_entry.id   AF-A0A645ASG3-F1
#
_cell.length_a   1.000
_cell.length_b   1.000
_cell.length_c   1.000
_cell.angle_alpha   90.00
_cell.angle_beta   90.00
_cell.angle_gamma   90.00
#
_symmetry.space_group_name_H-M   'P 1'
#
loop_
_entity.id
_entity.type
_entity.pdbx_description
1 polymer ?
#
loop_
_entity_poly.entity_id
_entity_poly.type
_entity_poly.pdbx_seq_one_letter_code
_entity_poly.pdbx_strand_id
1 'polypeptide(L)'
;MVCCACGKSQGKGYADYPLAEQYQSERLCISCHNKMQAIIEAENKESVESEINSFMECVEGGKATSSATEWILTVVRMIEESKGTSISDRFQQAHEDRIRDFEEIKKNMLLTTGYSFDGFRIVKYLDVIFDEKLMGMGLLKGIASKIDTAFVSLTGDEATVASKLLNDVKKEAKKSLIAKAAELGANAIIGIDYEGFSLGGVIAVAITGTAVVIEELSKSNTD
;
A
#
# COMPACT_ATOMS: atom_id res chain seq x y z
N MET A 1 0.27 36.46 -29.89
CA MET A 1 0.40 35.64 -28.65
C MET A 1 0.89 34.26 -29.07
N VAL A 2 1.74 33.62 -28.27
CA VAL A 2 2.20 32.24 -28.53
C VAL A 2 1.43 31.31 -27.59
N CYS A 3 0.81 30.26 -28.14
CA CYS A 3 0.07 29.30 -27.34
C CYS A 3 1.02 28.52 -26.43
N CYS A 4 0.76 28.51 -25.11
CA CYS A 4 1.60 27.81 -24.13
C CYS A 4 1.57 26.28 -24.28
N ALA A 5 0.56 25.70 -24.93
CA ALA A 5 0.46 24.26 -25.15
C ALA A 5 1.09 23.81 -26.48
N CYS A 6 0.73 24.43 -27.62
CA CYS A 6 1.17 23.97 -28.95
C CYS A 6 2.29 24.81 -29.58
N GLY A 7 2.71 25.92 -28.96
CA GLY A 7 3.76 26.80 -29.46
C GLY A 7 3.40 27.62 -30.71
N LYS A 8 2.17 27.55 -31.22
CA LYS A 8 1.75 28.32 -32.41
C LYS A 8 1.65 29.82 -32.09
N SER A 9 2.28 30.64 -32.92
CA SER A 9 2.12 32.10 -32.89
C SER A 9 0.79 32.51 -33.54
N GLN A 10 -0.01 33.28 -32.81
CA GLN A 10 -1.28 33.85 -33.23
C GLN A 10 -1.14 35.35 -33.48
N GLY A 11 -1.71 35.81 -34.59
CA GLY A 11 -1.75 37.23 -34.97
C GLY A 11 -2.60 38.09 -34.01
N LYS A 12 -2.53 39.41 -34.17
CA LYS A 12 -3.36 40.33 -33.40
C LYS A 12 -4.85 40.14 -33.74
N GLY A 13 -5.71 40.02 -32.73
CA GLY A 13 -7.17 39.91 -32.88
C GLY A 13 -7.75 38.50 -32.73
N TYR A 14 -6.92 37.47 -32.58
CA TYR A 14 -7.39 36.12 -32.25
C TYR A 14 -7.76 36.00 -30.77
N ALA A 15 -8.87 35.33 -30.48
CA ALA A 15 -9.29 35.01 -29.12
C ALA A 15 -8.31 34.05 -28.45
N ASP A 16 -8.15 34.23 -27.14
CA ASP A 16 -7.27 33.43 -26.32
C ASP A 16 -7.83 33.21 -24.91
N TYR A 17 -7.38 32.14 -24.28
CA TYR A 17 -7.95 31.64 -23.03
C TYR A 17 -6.83 31.39 -22.03
N PRO A 18 -7.02 31.66 -20.73
CA PRO A 18 -6.06 31.24 -19.72
C PRO A 18 -5.94 29.71 -19.70
N LEU A 19 -4.76 29.20 -19.36
CA LEU A 19 -4.50 27.76 -19.23
C LEU A 19 -5.36 27.11 -18.14
N ALA A 20 -5.41 27.73 -16.97
CA ALA A 20 -6.22 27.33 -15.81
C ALA A 20 -6.43 28.55 -14.89
N GLU A 21 -7.30 28.42 -13.88
CA GLU A 21 -7.55 29.50 -12.92
C GLU A 21 -6.26 29.95 -12.22
N GLN A 22 -5.39 29.00 -11.88
CA GLN A 22 -4.09 29.24 -11.26
C GLN A 22 -2.98 29.71 -12.23
N TYR A 23 -3.23 29.71 -13.54
CA TYR A 23 -2.25 30.07 -14.57
C TYR A 23 -2.79 31.14 -15.54
N GLN A 24 -3.25 32.28 -15.01
CA GLN A 24 -3.88 33.36 -15.79
C GLN A 24 -2.97 34.00 -16.85
N SER A 25 -1.67 34.03 -16.61
CA SER A 25 -0.66 34.62 -17.51
C SER A 25 -0.30 33.71 -18.69
N GLU A 26 -0.57 32.41 -18.60
CA GLU A 26 -0.32 31.42 -19.64
C GLU A 26 -1.55 31.34 -20.56
N ARG A 27 -1.34 31.49 -21.87
CA ARG A 27 -2.45 31.65 -22.83
C ARG A 27 -2.51 30.48 -23.82
N LEU A 28 -3.69 29.90 -23.95
CA LEU A 28 -4.06 28.91 -24.96
C LEU A 28 -4.66 29.59 -26.17
N CYS A 29 -4.34 29.08 -27.37
CA CYS A 29 -5.13 29.39 -28.56
C CYS A 29 -6.49 28.68 -28.49
N ILE A 30 -7.46 29.18 -29.26
CA ILE A 30 -8.83 28.62 -29.30
C ILE A 30 -8.87 27.11 -29.56
N SER A 31 -7.99 26.61 -30.44
CA SER A 31 -7.92 25.18 -30.74
C SER A 31 -7.47 24.36 -29.53
N CYS A 32 -6.45 24.79 -28.79
CA CYS A 32 -6.00 24.07 -27.59
C CYS A 32 -7.00 24.23 -26.44
N HIS A 33 -7.66 25.40 -26.32
CA HIS A 33 -8.73 25.58 -25.34
C HIS A 33 -9.88 24.59 -25.58
N ASN A 34 -10.38 24.47 -26.81
CA ASN A 34 -11.48 23.55 -27.12
C ASN A 34 -11.12 22.09 -26.87
N LYS A 35 -9.91 21.67 -27.23
CA LYS A 35 -9.43 20.30 -26.92
C LYS A 35 -9.33 20.06 -25.42
N MET A 36 -8.85 21.05 -24.67
CA MET A 36 -8.75 20.95 -23.21
C MET A 36 -10.13 20.85 -22.57
N GLN A 37 -11.11 21.63 -23.02
CA GLN A 37 -12.50 21.52 -22.54
C GLN A 37 -13.11 20.16 -22.88
N ALA A 38 -12.95 19.69 -24.12
CA ALA A 38 -13.43 18.37 -24.53
C ALA A 38 -12.88 17.26 -23.62
N ILE A 39 -11.58 17.33 -23.31
CA ILE A 39 -10.91 16.43 -22.37
C ILE A 39 -11.54 16.55 -20.97
N ILE A 40 -11.62 17.75 -20.39
CA ILE A 40 -12.17 17.98 -19.03
C ILE A 40 -13.63 17.52 -18.90
N GLU A 41 -14.43 17.66 -19.95
CA GLU A 41 -15.85 17.28 -19.98
C GLU A 41 -16.08 15.82 -20.40
N ALA A 42 -15.03 15.10 -20.81
CA ALA A 42 -15.16 13.74 -21.32
C ALA A 42 -15.60 12.74 -20.25
N GLU A 43 -16.51 11.84 -20.61
CA GLU A 43 -16.91 10.73 -19.75
C GLU A 43 -15.95 9.52 -19.83
N ASN A 44 -15.18 9.40 -20.92
CA ASN A 44 -14.23 8.31 -21.15
C ASN A 44 -13.08 8.74 -22.07
N LYS A 45 -11.93 8.07 -21.95
CA LYS A 45 -10.71 8.37 -22.70
C LYS A 45 -10.89 8.16 -24.20
N GLU A 46 -11.63 7.13 -24.59
CA GLU A 46 -11.85 6.75 -25.99
C GLU A 46 -12.50 7.90 -26.79
N SER A 47 -13.40 8.66 -26.16
CA SER A 47 -14.07 9.80 -26.78
C SER A 47 -13.15 10.99 -27.08
N VAL A 48 -11.98 11.06 -26.44
CA VAL A 48 -11.04 12.19 -26.54
C VAL A 48 -9.60 11.75 -26.80
N GLU A 49 -9.41 10.52 -27.28
CA GLU A 49 -8.08 9.95 -27.52
C GLU A 49 -7.26 10.80 -28.50
N SER A 50 -7.91 11.37 -29.51
CA SER A 50 -7.26 12.21 -30.52
C SER A 50 -6.74 13.53 -29.94
N GLU A 51 -7.48 14.09 -28.99
CA GLU A 51 -7.18 15.33 -28.28
C GLU A 51 -6.01 15.11 -27.32
N ILE A 52 -6.03 14.01 -26.57
CA ILE A 52 -4.95 13.59 -25.67
C ILE A 52 -3.67 13.39 -26.46
N ASN A 53 -3.71 12.60 -27.53
CA ASN A 53 -2.53 12.32 -28.37
C ASN A 53 -1.94 13.62 -28.95
N SER A 54 -2.80 14.56 -29.39
CA SER A 54 -2.34 15.86 -29.88
C SER A 54 -1.62 16.69 -28.81
N PHE A 55 -2.00 16.59 -27.54
CA PHE A 55 -1.29 17.28 -26.45
C PHE A 55 0.01 16.56 -26.08
N MET A 56 0.00 15.23 -26.05
CA MET A 56 1.20 14.43 -25.79
C MET A 56 2.29 14.70 -26.83
N GLU A 57 1.94 14.78 -28.12
CA GLU A 57 2.88 15.18 -29.17
C GLU A 57 3.50 16.59 -28.95
N CYS A 58 2.75 17.50 -28.32
CA CYS A 58 3.25 18.83 -27.98
C CYS A 58 4.19 18.80 -26.77
N VAL A 59 3.90 17.97 -25.77
CA VAL A 59 4.73 17.76 -24.58
C VAL A 59 6.03 17.07 -24.95
N GLU A 60 5.96 15.93 -25.65
CA GLU A 60 7.12 15.16 -26.11
C GLU A 60 7.98 15.97 -27.09
N GLY A 61 7.34 16.78 -27.94
CA GLY A 61 8.03 17.68 -28.84
C GLY A 61 8.62 18.94 -28.19
N GLY A 62 8.49 19.10 -26.86
CA GLY A 62 9.01 20.25 -26.13
C GLY A 62 8.39 21.60 -26.52
N LYS A 63 7.18 21.58 -27.10
CA LYS A 63 6.47 22.80 -27.55
C LYS A 63 5.69 23.46 -26.41
N ALA A 64 5.27 22.67 -25.42
CA ALA A 64 4.53 23.15 -24.26
C ALA A 64 5.46 23.81 -23.24
N THR A 65 5.00 24.87 -22.57
CA THR A 65 5.71 25.44 -21.41
C THR A 65 5.69 24.46 -20.23
N SER A 66 6.54 24.67 -19.21
CA SER A 66 6.55 23.82 -18.02
C SER A 66 5.17 23.80 -17.33
N SER A 67 4.54 24.97 -17.18
CA SER A 67 3.20 25.10 -16.59
C SER A 67 2.15 24.36 -17.42
N ALA A 68 2.20 24.49 -18.75
CA ALA A 68 1.28 23.80 -19.65
C ALA A 68 1.48 22.28 -19.61
N THR A 69 2.73 21.82 -19.55
CA THR A 69 3.07 20.39 -19.44
C THR A 69 2.51 19.80 -18.15
N GLU A 70 2.77 20.44 -17.01
CA GLU A 70 2.26 20.00 -15.71
C GLU A 70 0.72 19.92 -15.70
N TRP A 71 0.06 20.95 -16.22
CA TRP A 71 -1.39 20.99 -16.31
C TRP A 71 -1.97 19.92 -17.24
N ILE A 72 -1.42 19.78 -18.46
CA ILE A 72 -1.84 18.77 -19.43
C ILE A 72 -1.72 17.36 -18.83
N LEU A 73 -0.57 17.04 -18.24
CA LEU A 73 -0.36 15.73 -17.64
C LEU A 73 -1.31 15.48 -16.47
N THR A 74 -1.59 16.49 -15.66
CA THR A 74 -2.57 16.38 -14.57
C THR A 74 -3.96 16.08 -15.08
N VAL A 75 -4.43 16.82 -16.10
CA VAL A 75 -5.77 16.63 -16.67
C VAL A 75 -5.90 15.28 -17.39
N VAL A 76 -4.91 14.90 -18.20
CA VAL A 76 -4.88 13.59 -18.86
C VAL A 76 -4.89 12.48 -17.82
N ARG A 77 -4.08 12.61 -16.77
CA ARG A 77 -4.04 11.67 -15.65
C ARG A 77 -5.38 11.58 -14.93
N MET A 78 -6.07 12.70 -14.70
CA MET A 78 -7.40 12.69 -14.07
C MET A 78 -8.41 11.88 -14.89
N ILE A 79 -8.35 11.93 -16.22
CA ILE A 79 -9.22 11.16 -17.11
C ILE A 79 -8.80 9.70 -17.19
N GLU A 80 -7.49 9.42 -17.22
CA GLU A 80 -6.97 8.05 -17.15
C GLU A 80 -7.29 7.39 -15.80
N GLU A 81 -7.20 8.12 -14.70
CA GLU A 81 -7.59 7.68 -13.35
C GLU A 81 -9.10 7.55 -13.18
N SER A 82 -9.89 8.27 -13.99
CA SER A 82 -11.36 8.22 -13.92
C SER A 82 -11.97 6.89 -14.40
N LYS A 83 -11.23 6.05 -15.13
CA LYS A 83 -11.41 4.59 -15.31
C LYS A 83 -10.40 4.05 -16.35
N GLY A 84 -9.49 3.18 -15.90
CA GLY A 84 -8.28 2.81 -16.65
C GLY A 84 -8.45 1.88 -17.85
N THR A 85 -7.50 1.97 -18.78
CA THR A 85 -6.78 0.80 -19.32
C THR A 85 -5.56 1.23 -20.16
N SER A 86 -4.37 0.65 -19.95
CA SER A 86 -3.38 0.29 -21.01
C SER A 86 -2.03 -0.15 -20.42
N ILE A 87 -1.71 -1.45 -20.56
CA ILE A 87 -0.38 -2.11 -20.48
C ILE A 87 0.36 -2.04 -19.13
N SER A 88 0.33 -0.92 -18.41
CA SER A 88 0.70 -0.82 -16.99
C SER A 88 -0.20 -1.69 -16.11
N ASP A 89 -1.47 -1.90 -16.52
CA ASP A 89 -2.44 -2.68 -15.75
C ASP A 89 -2.10 -4.16 -15.67
N ARG A 90 -1.43 -4.79 -16.65
CA ARG A 90 -1.05 -6.21 -16.49
C ARG A 90 0.05 -6.40 -15.46
N PHE A 91 0.96 -5.42 -15.35
CA PHE A 91 2.00 -5.42 -14.33
C PHE A 91 1.46 -4.99 -12.97
N GLN A 92 0.55 -4.01 -12.94
CA GLN A 92 -0.12 -3.54 -11.74
C GLN A 92 -1.11 -4.59 -11.21
N GLN A 93 -1.93 -5.20 -12.06
CA GLN A 93 -2.82 -6.29 -11.69
C GLN A 93 -2.04 -7.54 -11.27
N ALA A 94 -0.97 -7.93 -11.96
CA ALA A 94 -0.10 -9.01 -11.49
C ALA A 94 0.68 -8.66 -10.20
N HIS A 95 0.84 -7.39 -9.88
CA HIS A 95 1.41 -6.92 -8.61
C HIS A 95 0.34 -6.92 -7.50
N GLU A 96 -0.86 -6.44 -7.79
CA GLU A 96 -2.02 -6.41 -6.90
C GLU A 96 -2.54 -7.82 -6.59
N ASP A 97 -2.56 -8.72 -7.57
CA ASP A 97 -2.88 -10.13 -7.39
C ASP A 97 -1.82 -10.80 -6.52
N ARG A 98 -0.52 -10.53 -6.74
CA ARG A 98 0.54 -11.02 -5.85
C ARG A 98 0.44 -10.46 -4.43
N ILE A 99 0.10 -9.19 -4.27
CA ILE A 99 -0.16 -8.58 -2.95
C ILE A 99 -1.37 -9.24 -2.29
N ARG A 100 -2.45 -9.48 -3.05
CA ARG A 100 -3.66 -10.14 -2.57
C ARG A 100 -3.38 -11.56 -2.12
N ASP A 101 -2.69 -12.35 -2.95
CA ASP A 101 -2.28 -13.71 -2.63
C ASP A 101 -1.39 -13.73 -1.39
N PHE A 102 -0.45 -12.79 -1.28
CA PHE A 102 0.42 -12.66 -0.12
C PHE A 102 -0.35 -12.30 1.16
N GLU A 103 -1.30 -11.36 1.09
CA GLU A 103 -2.15 -11.01 2.23
C GLU A 103 -3.13 -12.14 2.60
N GLU A 104 -3.63 -12.89 1.62
CA GLU A 104 -4.48 -14.06 1.84
C GLU A 104 -3.71 -15.19 2.52
N ILE A 105 -2.48 -15.48 2.08
CA ILE A 105 -1.59 -16.43 2.74
C ILE A 105 -1.34 -16.01 4.18
N LYS A 106 -1.02 -14.74 4.44
CA LYS A 106 -0.83 -14.23 5.80
C LYS A 106 -2.08 -14.39 6.66
N LYS A 107 -3.26 -14.14 6.10
CA LYS A 107 -4.55 -14.26 6.80
C LYS A 107 -4.90 -15.72 7.13
N ASN A 108 -4.61 -16.63 6.22
CA ASN A 108 -4.92 -18.06 6.34
C ASN A 108 -3.77 -18.89 6.94
N MET A 109 -2.65 -18.26 7.29
CA MET A 109 -1.47 -18.92 7.88
C MET A 109 -1.87 -19.69 9.14
N LEU A 110 -1.63 -20.99 9.14
CA LEU A 110 -1.88 -21.84 10.31
C LEU A 110 -0.71 -21.75 11.28
N LEU A 111 -1.01 -21.57 12.56
CA LEU A 111 -0.01 -21.29 13.60
C LEU A 111 -0.22 -22.23 14.78
N THR A 112 0.86 -22.85 15.26
CA THR A 112 0.79 -23.71 16.45
C THR A 112 2.09 -23.64 17.25
N THR A 113 1.98 -23.81 18.57
CA THR A 113 3.13 -24.07 19.44
C THR A 113 3.55 -25.54 19.41
N GLY A 114 2.68 -26.43 18.89
CA GLY A 114 3.00 -27.84 18.64
C GLY A 114 3.81 -28.06 17.36
N TYR A 115 4.02 -29.32 16.98
CA TYR A 115 4.89 -29.68 15.83
C TYR A 115 4.13 -30.19 14.60
N SER A 116 2.79 -30.22 14.64
CA SER A 116 1.94 -30.71 13.55
C SER A 116 0.53 -30.12 13.63
N PHE A 117 -0.23 -30.27 12.54
CA PHE A 117 -1.66 -30.01 12.47
C PHE A 117 -2.40 -31.31 12.12
N ASP A 118 -3.39 -31.70 12.93
CA ASP A 118 -4.17 -32.91 12.68
C ASP A 118 -4.91 -32.81 11.34
N GLY A 119 -4.89 -33.89 10.55
CA GLY A 119 -5.48 -33.90 9.21
C GLY A 119 -4.59 -33.26 8.14
N PHE A 120 -3.38 -32.80 8.47
CA PHE A 120 -2.42 -32.27 7.51
C PHE A 120 -1.09 -33.05 7.56
N ARG A 121 -0.35 -33.03 6.45
CA ARG A 121 1.04 -33.48 6.37
C ARG A 121 1.95 -32.31 6.04
N ILE A 122 3.12 -32.26 6.67
CA ILE A 122 4.19 -31.33 6.27
C ILE A 122 4.86 -31.90 5.02
N VAL A 123 4.86 -31.12 3.94
CA VAL A 123 5.49 -31.50 2.67
C VAL A 123 6.80 -30.77 2.42
N LYS A 124 7.05 -29.66 3.12
CA LYS A 124 8.33 -28.93 3.05
C LYS A 124 8.62 -28.17 4.34
N TYR A 125 9.88 -28.26 4.79
CA TYR A 125 10.45 -27.37 5.80
C TYR A 125 11.23 -26.28 5.07
N LEU A 126 10.90 -25.02 5.31
CA LEU A 126 11.48 -23.90 4.60
C LEU A 126 12.66 -23.30 5.36
N ASP A 127 12.41 -22.84 6.59
CA ASP A 127 13.46 -22.31 7.45
C ASP A 127 12.99 -22.22 8.91
N VAL A 128 13.94 -22.07 9.82
CA VAL A 128 13.68 -21.57 11.18
C VAL A 128 13.63 -20.04 11.11
N ILE A 129 12.54 -19.47 11.56
CA ILE A 129 12.28 -18.03 11.51
C ILE A 129 12.18 -17.46 12.92
N PHE A 130 12.55 -16.19 13.04
CA PHE A 130 12.54 -15.47 14.30
C PHE A 130 12.22 -13.99 14.11
N ASP A 131 11.68 -13.36 15.14
CA ASP A 131 11.53 -11.90 15.20
C ASP A 131 11.68 -11.38 16.63
N GLU A 132 12.13 -10.13 16.76
CA GLU A 132 12.36 -9.49 18.04
C GLU A 132 11.68 -8.12 18.07
N LYS A 133 11.11 -7.77 19.22
CA LYS A 133 10.52 -6.45 19.47
C LYS A 133 10.95 -5.95 20.85
N LEU A 134 11.34 -4.69 20.90
CA LEU A 134 11.85 -4.02 22.11
C LEU A 134 10.85 -2.97 22.58
N MET A 135 10.66 -2.90 23.90
CA MET A 135 9.73 -1.98 24.55
C MET A 135 10.44 -1.21 25.67
N GLY A 136 10.63 0.09 25.48
CA GLY A 136 11.29 0.95 26.47
C GLY A 136 10.36 1.42 27.59
N MET A 137 10.89 1.52 28.82
CA MET A 137 10.18 2.06 30.00
C MET A 137 9.62 3.48 29.84
N GLY A 138 10.16 4.30 28.92
CA GLY A 138 9.61 5.63 28.61
C GLY A 138 8.23 5.58 27.96
N LEU A 139 7.96 4.60 27.09
CA LEU A 139 6.64 4.39 26.48
C LEU A 139 5.61 3.91 27.50
N LEU A 140 6.01 3.01 28.39
CA LEU A 140 5.18 2.56 29.51
C LEU A 140 4.70 3.74 30.38
N LYS A 141 5.63 4.62 30.78
CA LYS A 141 5.33 5.80 31.60
C LYS A 141 4.43 6.80 30.87
N GLY A 142 4.69 7.06 29.59
CA GLY A 142 3.92 8.03 28.80
C GLY A 142 2.47 7.60 28.49
N ILE A 143 2.20 6.29 28.41
CA ILE A 143 0.85 5.75 28.20
C ILE A 143 0.08 5.72 29.52
N ALA A 144 0.74 5.34 30.63
CA ALA A 144 0.15 5.41 31.96
C ALA A 144 -0.32 6.84 32.32
N SER A 145 0.37 7.88 31.84
CA SER A 145 -0.05 9.28 32.00
C SER A 145 -1.18 9.74 31.06
N LYS A 146 -1.50 9.00 29.99
CA LYS A 146 -2.51 9.37 28.98
C LYS A 146 -3.86 8.67 29.18
N ILE A 147 -3.92 7.63 30.00
CA ILE A 147 -5.16 6.96 30.37
C ILE A 147 -5.74 7.74 31.57
N ASP A 148 -6.81 8.49 31.34
CA ASP A 148 -7.43 9.32 32.37
C ASP A 148 -7.98 8.45 33.50
N THR A 149 -7.43 8.67 34.69
CA THR A 149 -7.49 7.86 35.91
C THR A 149 -8.86 7.93 36.64
N ALA A 150 -9.99 7.87 35.92
CA ALA A 150 -11.33 8.01 36.52
C ALA A 150 -12.00 6.68 36.95
N PHE A 151 -11.40 5.53 36.62
CA PHE A 151 -11.90 4.20 37.03
C PHE A 151 -10.82 3.35 37.74
N VAL A 152 -9.74 3.98 38.21
CA VAL A 152 -8.59 3.35 38.90
C VAL A 152 -8.89 3.19 40.39
N SER A 153 -10.06 2.62 40.68
CA SER A 153 -10.44 2.34 42.06
C SER A 153 -10.62 0.83 42.21
N LEU A 154 -9.65 0.27 42.93
CA LEU A 154 -9.69 -0.98 43.68
C LEU A 154 -9.18 -2.22 42.90
N THR A 155 -7.88 -2.50 43.07
CA THR A 155 -7.14 -3.77 42.86
C THR A 155 -6.46 -4.01 41.49
N GLY A 156 -5.11 -3.88 41.41
CA GLY A 156 -4.28 -4.61 40.42
C GLY A 156 -3.82 -3.92 39.11
N ASP A 157 -4.03 -2.62 38.91
CA ASP A 157 -3.97 -1.99 37.57
C ASP A 157 -2.60 -1.79 36.87
N GLU A 158 -1.47 -1.69 37.59
CA GLU A 158 -0.15 -1.55 36.94
C GLU A 158 0.22 -2.79 36.11
N ALA A 159 -0.14 -3.97 36.62
CA ALA A 159 0.02 -5.23 35.91
C ALA A 159 -0.86 -5.27 34.65
N THR A 160 -2.05 -4.66 34.67
CA THR A 160 -2.98 -4.61 33.53
C THR A 160 -2.45 -3.76 32.38
N VAL A 161 -1.88 -2.59 32.67
CA VAL A 161 -1.29 -1.70 31.64
C VAL A 161 -0.02 -2.32 31.04
N ALA A 162 0.88 -2.85 31.89
CA ALA A 162 2.08 -3.52 31.42
C ALA A 162 1.74 -4.78 30.59
N SER A 163 0.76 -5.58 31.03
CA SER A 163 0.30 -6.76 30.29
C SER A 163 -0.32 -6.42 28.94
N LYS A 164 -1.10 -5.32 28.87
CA LYS A 164 -1.66 -4.85 27.59
C LYS A 164 -0.55 -4.48 26.61
N LEU A 165 0.46 -3.73 27.07
CA LEU A 165 1.55 -3.32 26.19
C LEU A 165 2.41 -4.52 25.75
N LEU A 166 2.71 -5.45 26.66
CA LEU A 166 3.39 -6.70 26.32
C LEU A 166 2.61 -7.53 25.30
N ASN A 167 1.29 -7.58 25.42
CA ASN A 167 0.43 -8.25 24.44
C ASN A 167 0.49 -7.57 23.08
N ASP A 168 0.54 -6.24 23.02
CA ASP A 168 0.65 -5.52 21.76
C ASP A 168 2.01 -5.75 21.09
N VAL A 169 3.10 -5.74 21.87
CA VAL A 169 4.45 -6.11 21.40
C VAL A 169 4.49 -7.55 20.87
N LYS A 170 3.89 -8.51 21.60
CA LYS A 170 3.76 -9.90 21.14
C LYS A 170 2.99 -10.01 19.84
N LYS A 171 1.89 -9.26 19.68
CA LYS A 171 1.10 -9.23 18.43
C LYS A 171 1.92 -8.67 17.27
N GLU A 172 2.70 -7.62 17.49
CA GLU A 172 3.57 -7.04 16.46
C GLU A 172 4.68 -8.02 16.04
N ALA A 173 5.35 -8.65 17.01
CA ALA A 173 6.34 -9.70 16.74
C ALA A 173 5.71 -10.86 15.94
N LYS A 174 4.52 -11.32 16.35
CA LYS A 174 3.75 -12.36 15.65
C LYS A 174 3.43 -11.98 14.22
N LYS A 175 2.94 -10.75 13.97
CA LYS A 175 2.65 -10.25 12.62
C LYS A 175 3.88 -10.26 11.73
N SER A 176 5.02 -9.84 12.27
CA SER A 176 6.28 -9.87 11.53
C SER A 176 6.75 -11.29 11.25
N LEU A 177 6.59 -12.23 12.20
CA LEU A 177 6.93 -13.63 12.00
C LEU A 177 6.08 -14.26 10.89
N ILE A 178 4.78 -13.97 10.86
CA ILE A 178 3.86 -14.41 9.79
C ILE A 178 4.28 -13.85 8.43
N ALA A 179 4.65 -12.56 8.36
CA ALA A 179 5.12 -11.96 7.12
C ALA A 179 6.39 -12.65 6.60
N LYS A 180 7.38 -12.90 7.46
CA LYS A 180 8.61 -13.65 7.10
C LYS A 180 8.28 -15.06 6.60
N ALA A 181 7.35 -15.77 7.24
CA ALA A 181 6.92 -17.08 6.78
C ALA A 181 6.27 -17.02 5.39
N ALA A 182 5.40 -16.04 5.15
CA ALA A 182 4.75 -15.84 3.86
C ALA A 182 5.77 -15.49 2.75
N GLU A 183 6.81 -14.70 3.06
CA GLU A 183 7.90 -14.38 2.12
C GLU A 183 8.67 -15.63 1.67
N LEU A 184 8.77 -16.64 2.54
CA LEU A 184 9.36 -17.94 2.23
C LEU A 184 8.41 -18.88 1.46
N GLY A 185 7.15 -18.46 1.24
CA GLY A 185 6.10 -19.29 0.63
C GLY A 185 5.51 -20.34 1.58
N ALA A 186 5.62 -20.13 2.89
CA ALA A 186 4.99 -21.00 3.88
C ALA A 186 3.47 -20.79 3.91
N ASN A 187 2.71 -21.83 4.26
CA ASN A 187 1.30 -21.74 4.60
C ASN A 187 1.01 -22.11 6.06
N ALA A 188 2.04 -22.53 6.82
CA ALA A 188 1.94 -22.73 8.25
C ALA A 188 3.27 -22.47 8.98
N ILE A 189 3.17 -22.20 10.30
CA ILE A 189 4.29 -22.11 11.23
C ILE A 189 4.04 -23.05 12.41
N ILE A 190 4.99 -23.93 12.66
CA ILE A 190 4.98 -24.87 13.78
C ILE A 190 6.07 -24.52 14.81
N GLY A 191 5.94 -25.06 16.02
CA GLY A 191 6.92 -24.90 17.08
C GLY A 191 7.11 -23.45 17.49
N ILE A 192 6.02 -22.66 17.47
CA ILE A 192 6.09 -21.26 17.87
C ILE A 192 6.43 -21.17 19.36
N ASP A 193 7.47 -20.43 19.69
CA ASP A 193 7.86 -20.14 21.06
C ASP A 193 8.08 -18.64 21.26
N TYR A 194 7.72 -18.15 22.45
CA TYR A 194 7.93 -16.75 22.84
C TYR A 194 8.84 -16.69 24.05
N GLU A 195 9.94 -15.97 23.90
CA GLU A 195 10.86 -15.67 25.00
C GLU A 195 10.77 -14.19 25.35
N GLY A 196 10.64 -13.90 26.64
CA GLY A 196 10.61 -12.53 27.16
C GLY A 196 11.79 -12.30 28.09
N PHE A 197 12.55 -11.23 27.86
CA PHE A 197 13.67 -10.86 28.73
C PHE A 197 13.64 -9.36 29.05
N SER A 198 14.15 -9.00 30.23
CA SER A 198 14.27 -7.59 30.64
C SER A 198 15.73 -7.20 30.73
N LEU A 199 16.10 -6.10 30.08
CA LEU A 199 17.44 -5.53 30.07
C LEU A 199 17.36 -4.06 30.47
N GLY A 200 17.78 -3.73 31.69
CA GLY A 200 17.98 -2.34 32.11
C GLY A 200 16.77 -1.43 31.92
N GLY A 201 15.55 -1.96 32.10
CA GLY A 201 14.32 -1.19 31.91
C GLY A 201 13.75 -1.19 30.48
N VAL A 202 14.27 -2.05 29.62
CA VAL A 202 13.65 -2.45 28.36
C VAL A 202 13.09 -3.84 28.54
N ILE A 203 11.88 -4.10 28.06
CA ILE A 203 11.36 -5.45 27.92
C ILE A 203 11.47 -5.83 26.45
N ALA A 204 12.11 -6.96 26.19
CA ALA A 204 12.24 -7.54 24.87
C ALA A 204 11.37 -8.79 24.78
N VAL A 205 10.79 -9.00 23.61
CA VAL A 205 10.08 -10.22 23.25
C VAL A 205 10.74 -10.76 21.98
N ALA A 206 11.26 -11.98 22.07
CA ALA A 206 11.65 -12.79 20.94
C ALA A 206 10.54 -13.81 20.64
N ILE A 207 10.28 -14.05 19.37
CA ILE A 207 9.40 -15.11 18.90
C ILE A 207 10.17 -15.95 17.89
N THR A 208 10.06 -17.27 17.98
CA THR A 208 10.68 -18.21 17.03
C THR A 208 9.65 -19.20 16.52
N GLY A 209 9.95 -19.87 15.40
CA GLY A 209 9.13 -20.95 14.86
C GLY A 209 9.76 -21.54 13.59
N THR A 210 9.16 -22.59 13.04
CA THR A 210 9.58 -23.19 11.77
C THR A 210 8.54 -22.94 10.70
N ALA A 211 8.95 -22.29 9.60
CA ALA A 211 8.11 -22.06 8.43
C ALA A 211 8.01 -23.34 7.61
N VAL A 212 6.78 -23.79 7.33
CA VAL A 212 6.53 -25.06 6.63
C VAL A 212 5.45 -24.90 5.56
N VAL A 213 5.44 -25.83 4.61
CA VAL A 213 4.32 -26.06 3.70
C VAL A 213 3.61 -27.33 4.13
N ILE A 214 2.30 -27.24 4.36
CA ILE A 214 1.44 -28.37 4.70
C ILE A 214 0.36 -28.60 3.64
N GLU A 215 -0.10 -29.84 3.53
CA GLU A 215 -1.21 -30.25 2.66
C GLU A 215 -2.23 -31.05 3.47
N GLU A 216 -3.51 -30.89 3.16
CA GLU A 216 -4.58 -31.68 3.78
C GLU A 216 -4.45 -33.15 3.36
N LEU A 217 -4.61 -34.06 4.33
CA LEU A 217 -4.69 -35.48 4.07
C LEU A 217 -6.03 -35.76 3.40
N SER A 218 -6.03 -35.87 2.07
CA SER A 218 -7.23 -36.24 1.32
C SER A 218 -7.82 -37.53 1.90
N LYS A 219 -9.09 -37.49 2.29
CA LYS A 219 -9.83 -38.72 2.62
C LYS A 219 -9.83 -39.57 1.36
N SER A 220 -9.06 -40.66 1.34
CA SER A 220 -9.29 -41.70 0.35
C SER A 220 -10.69 -42.23 0.60
N ASN A 221 -11.65 -41.83 -0.24
CA ASN A 221 -12.91 -42.53 -0.37
C ASN A 221 -12.55 -43.97 -0.72
N THR A 222 -12.57 -44.82 0.28
CA THR A 222 -12.51 -46.26 0.12
C THR A 222 -13.92 -46.71 0.46
N ASP A 223 -14.54 -47.30 -0.56
CA ASP A 223 -15.93 -47.74 -0.65
C ASP A 223 -16.43 -48.56 0.55
#